data_AF-A0A7X6SL10-F1
#
_entry.id   AF-A0A7X6SL10-F1
#
_cell.length_a   1.000
_cell.length_b   1.000
_cell.length_c   1.000
_cell.angle_alpha   90.00
_cell.angle_beta   90.00
_cell.angle_gamma   90.00
#
_symmetry.space_group_name_H-M   'P 1'
#
loop_
_entity.id
_entity.type
_entity.pdbx_description
1 polymer ?
#
loop_
_entity_poly.entity_id
_entity_poly.type
_entity_poly.pdbx_seq_one_letter_code
_entity_poly.pdbx_strand_id
1 'polypeptide(L)'
;MSIRHPIVRAAAEYFGGLPAAVWRFASVSLPEADAPDEDCLVGLYLVTTTGIRPRLEIWPFATTIATGKVIGGVGEALLSAVASGSLGDGGSSSFGSLTVAREAIEEAMYRREEAERARATRDNRAEVSRQISIQRAKVQADRRKREELLTNPSLDGSMQRLHLGAIRNAQDRLEEVVNDLERKRGLTMMSELLAFAVVAGRSSEEVTR
;
A
#
# COMPACT_ATOMS: atom_id res chain seq x y z
N MET A 1 -4.80 -5.30 3.57
CA MET A 1 -4.68 -4.46 4.79
C MET A 1 -3.96 -3.14 4.44
N SER A 2 -4.27 -2.04 5.11
CA SER A 2 -3.77 -0.67 4.78
C SER A 2 -3.06 -0.02 5.98
N ILE A 3 -2.32 1.08 5.77
CA ILE A 3 -1.68 1.99 6.77
C ILE A 3 -2.46 2.15 8.08
N ARG A 4 -3.79 2.22 8.01
CA ARG A 4 -4.62 2.45 9.19
C ARG A 4 -4.82 1.21 10.06
N HIS A 5 -4.37 0.04 9.60
CA HIS A 5 -4.47 -1.19 10.34
C HIS A 5 -3.40 -1.23 11.44
N PRO A 6 -3.77 -1.47 12.71
CA PRO A 6 -2.83 -1.46 13.84
C PRO A 6 -1.59 -2.34 13.63
N ILE A 7 -1.76 -3.51 13.01
CA ILE A 7 -0.64 -4.41 12.66
C ILE A 7 0.34 -3.78 11.70
N VAL A 8 -0.14 -3.09 10.65
CA VAL A 8 0.75 -2.48 9.64
C VAL A 8 1.58 -1.37 10.29
N ARG A 9 0.98 -0.60 11.19
CA ARG A 9 1.69 0.44 11.94
C ARG A 9 2.70 -0.14 12.92
N ALA A 10 2.30 -1.15 13.71
CA ALA A 10 3.18 -1.83 14.66
C ALA A 10 4.37 -2.47 13.96
N ALA A 11 4.14 -3.10 12.79
CA ALA A 11 5.20 -3.62 11.95
C ALA A 11 6.16 -2.50 11.50
N ALA A 12 5.66 -1.43 10.90
CA ALA A 12 6.51 -0.33 10.44
C ALA A 12 7.38 0.29 11.57
N GLU A 13 6.79 0.50 12.74
CA GLU A 13 7.49 1.06 13.92
C GLU A 13 8.54 0.10 14.48
N TYR A 14 8.21 -1.19 14.61
CA TYR A 14 9.10 -2.18 15.18
C TYR A 14 10.25 -2.56 14.22
N PHE A 15 9.99 -2.56 12.91
CA PHE A 15 10.94 -3.03 11.90
C PHE A 15 11.83 -1.94 11.31
N GLY A 16 11.45 -0.66 11.37
CA GLY A 16 12.27 0.45 10.85
C GLY A 16 13.64 0.66 11.54
N GLY A 17 13.89 -0.03 12.67
CA GLY A 17 15.13 0.07 13.44
C GLY A 17 16.03 -1.18 13.45
N LEU A 18 15.65 -2.27 12.76
CA LEU A 18 16.36 -3.56 12.87
C LEU A 18 17.23 -3.86 11.63
N PRO A 19 18.39 -4.52 11.78
CA PRO A 19 19.25 -4.90 10.65
C PRO A 19 18.51 -5.84 9.68
N ALA A 20 18.55 -5.53 8.39
CA ALA A 20 17.86 -6.25 7.30
C ALA A 20 18.34 -7.71 7.06
N ALA A 21 19.34 -8.19 7.80
CA ALA A 21 20.03 -9.45 7.51
C ALA A 21 19.49 -10.69 8.23
N VAL A 22 18.55 -10.56 9.17
CA VAL A 22 17.98 -11.73 9.87
C VAL A 22 16.60 -12.03 9.34
N TRP A 23 16.51 -13.10 8.56
CA TRP A 23 15.23 -13.59 8.05
C TRP A 23 14.43 -14.10 9.23
N ARG A 24 13.25 -13.49 9.45
CA ARG A 24 12.38 -13.89 10.54
C ARG A 24 11.52 -15.05 10.06
N PHE A 25 11.68 -16.17 10.75
CA PHE A 25 11.03 -17.43 10.43
C PHE A 25 10.29 -17.94 11.66
N ALA A 26 9.03 -18.33 11.47
CA ALA A 26 8.24 -18.99 12.50
C ALA A 26 7.40 -20.11 11.88
N SER A 27 7.15 -21.17 12.64
CA SER A 27 6.11 -22.15 12.31
C SER A 27 4.86 -21.82 13.12
N VAL A 28 3.71 -21.78 12.46
CA VAL A 28 2.44 -21.35 13.02
C VAL A 28 1.31 -22.27 12.55
N SER A 29 0.23 -22.32 13.31
CA SER A 29 -1.00 -23.00 12.92
C SER A 29 -2.15 -22.01 12.80
N LEU A 30 -2.97 -22.17 11.78
CA LEU A 30 -4.22 -21.44 11.65
C LEU A 30 -5.36 -22.16 12.39
N PRO A 31 -6.46 -21.46 12.74
CA PRO A 31 -7.69 -22.12 13.16
C PRO A 31 -8.10 -23.18 12.14
N GLU A 32 -8.66 -24.30 12.61
CA GLU A 32 -8.95 -25.47 11.78
C GLU A 32 -9.73 -25.13 10.51
N ALA A 33 -10.73 -24.24 10.61
CA ALA A 33 -11.54 -23.78 9.48
C ALA A 33 -10.73 -23.12 8.35
N ASP A 34 -9.61 -22.49 8.69
CA ASP A 34 -8.75 -21.71 7.78
C ASP A 34 -7.41 -22.43 7.47
N ALA A 35 -7.15 -23.58 8.09
CA ALA A 35 -5.93 -24.34 7.89
C ALA A 35 -5.86 -24.94 6.47
N PRO A 36 -4.71 -24.84 5.78
CA PRO A 36 -4.52 -25.42 4.46
C PRO A 36 -4.48 -26.96 4.53
N ASP A 37 -4.69 -27.64 3.41
CA ASP A 37 -4.62 -29.11 3.35
C ASP A 37 -3.17 -29.63 3.45
N GLU A 38 -2.19 -28.84 3.02
CA GLU A 38 -0.78 -29.18 3.01
C GLU A 38 0.05 -28.09 3.70
N ASP A 39 1.27 -28.43 4.13
CA ASP A 39 2.21 -27.46 4.68
C ASP A 39 2.56 -26.37 3.64
N CYS A 40 2.43 -25.12 4.07
CA CYS A 40 2.62 -23.96 3.22
C CYS A 40 3.70 -23.04 3.76
N LEU A 41 4.50 -22.46 2.87
CA LEU A 41 5.32 -21.30 3.18
C LEU A 41 4.53 -20.04 2.82
N VAL A 42 4.52 -19.07 3.73
CA VAL A 42 3.92 -17.75 3.52
C VAL A 42 5.00 -16.69 3.64
N GLY A 43 5.20 -15.91 2.59
CA GLY A 43 6.05 -14.71 2.60
C GLY A 43 5.20 -13.47 2.79
N LEU A 44 5.57 -12.63 3.75
CA LEU A 44 4.93 -11.35 4.01
C LEU A 44 5.85 -10.24 3.50
N TYR A 45 5.35 -9.41 2.60
CA TYR A 45 6.08 -8.25 2.09
C TYR A 45 5.43 -6.95 2.54
N LEU A 46 6.24 -6.02 3.05
CA LEU A 46 5.83 -4.65 3.28
C LEU A 46 6.01 -3.86 1.99
N VAL A 47 4.92 -3.34 1.45
CA VAL A 47 4.91 -2.59 0.20
C VAL A 47 4.58 -1.14 0.49
N THR A 48 5.50 -0.25 0.12
CA THR A 48 5.36 1.20 0.24
C THR A 48 5.14 1.80 -1.14
N THR A 49 4.06 2.55 -1.31
CA THR A 49 3.77 3.32 -2.52
C THR A 49 3.76 4.82 -2.19
N THR A 50 4.50 5.60 -2.96
CA THR A 50 4.51 7.07 -2.88
C THR A 50 3.57 7.71 -3.90
N GLY A 51 3.51 9.04 -3.94
CA GLY A 51 2.66 9.80 -4.86
C GLY A 51 1.60 10.61 -4.12
N ILE A 52 0.47 10.86 -4.78
CA ILE A 52 -0.58 11.74 -4.24
C ILE A 52 -1.35 11.09 -3.08
N ARG A 53 -1.45 9.76 -3.07
CA ARG A 53 -2.04 8.97 -1.99
C ARG A 53 -1.04 7.90 -1.55
N PRO A 54 -0.11 8.25 -0.65
CA PRO A 54 0.85 7.29 -0.13
C PRO A 54 0.14 6.10 0.53
N ARG A 55 0.69 4.90 0.35
CA ARG A 55 0.17 3.66 0.94
C ARG A 55 1.32 2.83 1.49
N LEU A 56 0.99 2.11 2.56
CA LEU A 56 1.80 1.08 3.18
C LEU A 56 0.86 -0.11 3.34
N GLU A 57 1.23 -1.23 2.75
CA GLU A 57 0.41 -2.43 2.68
C GLU A 57 1.26 -3.64 3.01
N ILE A 58 0.65 -4.68 3.57
CA ILE A 58 1.28 -5.99 3.69
C ILE A 58 0.69 -6.88 2.60
N TRP A 59 1.54 -7.43 1.76
CA TRP A 59 1.19 -8.37 0.70
C TRP A 59 1.63 -9.77 1.12
N PRO A 60 0.69 -10.67 1.42
CA PRO A 60 1.02 -12.04 1.72
C PRO A 60 1.03 -12.87 0.43
N PHE A 61 1.98 -13.79 0.32
CA PHE A 61 2.06 -14.79 -0.74
C PHE A 61 2.26 -16.15 -0.11
N ALA A 62 1.45 -17.13 -0.48
CA ALA A 62 1.52 -18.48 0.05
C ALA A 62 1.82 -19.47 -1.07
N THR A 63 2.65 -20.46 -0.78
CA THR A 63 2.99 -21.58 -1.68
C THR A 63 3.07 -22.88 -0.89
N THR A 64 2.66 -23.99 -1.49
CA THR A 64 2.96 -25.32 -0.92
C THR A 64 4.47 -25.50 -0.78
N ILE A 65 4.93 -26.11 0.33
CA ILE A 65 6.36 -26.36 0.53
C ILE A 65 6.88 -27.38 -0.48
N ALA A 66 6.09 -28.43 -0.75
CA ALA A 66 6.52 -29.55 -1.60
C ALA A 66 6.68 -29.18 -3.08
N THR A 67 5.78 -28.36 -3.63
CA THR A 67 5.73 -28.10 -5.08
C THR A 67 6.00 -26.66 -5.48
N GLY A 68 6.02 -25.72 -4.52
CA GLY A 68 6.09 -24.28 -4.81
C GLY A 68 4.82 -23.72 -5.47
N LYS A 69 3.76 -24.53 -5.62
CA LYS A 69 2.49 -24.06 -6.19
C LYS A 69 1.89 -22.96 -5.30
N VAL A 70 1.57 -21.81 -5.90
CA VAL A 70 0.93 -20.68 -5.24
C VAL A 70 -0.48 -21.04 -4.78
N ILE A 71 -0.81 -20.71 -3.54
CA ILE A 71 -2.11 -20.95 -2.91
C ILE A 71 -2.75 -19.61 -2.54
N GLY A 72 -3.97 -19.38 -3.00
CA GLY A 72 -4.76 -18.21 -2.61
C GLY A 72 -5.35 -18.35 -1.20
N GLY A 73 -5.64 -17.23 -0.55
CA GLY A 73 -6.38 -17.19 0.72
C GLY A 73 -5.56 -17.50 1.98
N VAL A 74 -4.60 -18.43 1.96
CA VAL A 74 -3.79 -18.81 3.14
C VAL A 74 -3.04 -17.60 3.74
N GLY A 75 -2.48 -16.76 2.88
CA GLY A 75 -1.82 -15.54 3.31
C GLY A 75 -2.74 -14.52 3.99
N GLU A 76 -3.99 -14.43 3.54
CA GLU A 76 -5.01 -13.55 4.13
C GLU A 76 -5.52 -14.10 5.45
N ALA A 77 -5.74 -15.42 5.52
CA ALA A 77 -6.08 -16.14 6.74
C ALA A 77 -5.00 -15.96 7.81
N LEU A 78 -3.71 -16.04 7.44
CA LEU A 78 -2.60 -15.74 8.35
C LEU A 78 -2.68 -14.33 8.92
N LEU A 79 -2.84 -13.30 8.07
CA LEU A 79 -2.95 -11.92 8.55
C LEU A 79 -4.19 -11.71 9.42
N SER A 80 -5.29 -12.40 9.11
CA SER A 80 -6.51 -12.39 9.92
C SER A 80 -6.27 -13.00 11.30
N ALA A 81 -5.64 -14.18 11.37
CA ALA A 81 -5.32 -14.88 12.62
C ALA A 81 -4.35 -14.07 13.49
N VAL A 82 -3.37 -13.38 12.89
CA VAL A 82 -2.49 -12.45 13.62
C VAL A 82 -3.29 -11.27 14.18
N ALA A 83 -4.27 -10.74 13.43
CA ALA A 83 -5.12 -9.63 13.87
C ALA A 83 -6.08 -9.99 14.99
N SER A 84 -6.63 -11.19 14.97
CA SER A 84 -7.52 -11.71 16.02
C SER A 84 -6.77 -12.28 17.22
N GLY A 85 -5.44 -12.46 17.12
CA GLY A 85 -4.65 -13.17 18.13
C GLY A 85 -5.02 -14.65 18.24
N SER A 86 -5.53 -15.26 17.17
CA SER A 86 -5.94 -16.67 17.11
C SER A 86 -4.91 -17.57 16.45
N LEU A 87 -3.68 -17.09 16.30
CA LEU A 87 -2.58 -17.85 15.75
C LEU A 87 -2.08 -18.84 16.81
N GLY A 88 -2.01 -20.12 16.46
CA GLY A 88 -1.38 -21.14 17.30
C GLY A 88 0.10 -21.30 16.96
N ASP A 89 0.85 -21.86 17.89
CA ASP A 89 2.23 -22.30 17.64
C ASP A 89 2.21 -23.51 16.68
N GLY A 90 3.02 -23.43 15.63
CA GLY A 90 3.16 -24.54 14.69
C GLY A 90 4.02 -25.65 15.26
N GLY A 91 3.78 -26.88 14.80
CA GLY A 91 4.62 -28.02 15.15
C GLY A 91 6.07 -27.84 14.73
N SER A 92 6.99 -28.45 15.47
CA SER A 92 8.40 -28.59 15.08
C SER A 92 8.53 -29.61 13.95
N SER A 93 8.05 -29.28 12.76
CA SER A 93 8.27 -30.12 11.59
C SER A 93 9.63 -29.78 10.99
N SER A 94 10.42 -30.81 10.67
CA SER A 94 11.61 -30.65 9.82
C SER A 94 11.15 -30.38 8.40
N PHE A 95 10.85 -29.12 8.10
CA PHE A 95 10.61 -28.70 6.73
C PHE A 95 11.89 -28.96 5.94
N GLY A 96 11.80 -29.67 4.81
CA GLY A 96 12.93 -29.89 3.92
C GLY A 96 13.44 -28.57 3.32
N SER A 97 14.05 -28.64 2.14
CA SER A 97 14.47 -27.42 1.45
C SER A 97 13.27 -26.51 1.16
N LEU A 98 13.26 -25.31 1.74
CA LEU A 98 12.24 -24.27 1.47
C LEU A 98 12.55 -23.47 0.19
N THR A 99 13.65 -23.76 -0.49
CA THR A 99 14.16 -22.96 -1.62
C THR A 99 13.14 -22.84 -2.75
N VAL A 100 12.50 -23.95 -3.15
CA VAL A 100 11.52 -23.97 -4.24
C VAL A 100 10.30 -23.09 -3.89
N ALA A 101 9.76 -23.24 -2.68
CA ALA A 101 8.63 -22.44 -2.21
C ALA A 101 8.98 -20.94 -2.10
N ARG A 102 10.19 -20.64 -1.62
CA ARG A 102 10.68 -19.26 -1.53
C ARG A 102 10.82 -18.61 -2.90
N GLU A 103 11.46 -19.27 -3.85
CA GLU A 103 11.63 -18.76 -5.22
C GLU A 103 10.29 -18.51 -5.89
N ALA A 104 9.31 -19.41 -5.69
CA ALA A 104 7.95 -19.22 -6.19
C ALA A 104 7.24 -18.01 -5.56
N ILE A 105 7.44 -17.76 -4.25
CA ILE A 105 6.93 -16.56 -3.57
C ILE A 105 7.57 -15.30 -4.15
N GLU A 106 8.89 -15.28 -4.33
CA GLU A 106 9.61 -14.14 -4.90
C GLU A 106 9.11 -13.83 -6.32
N GLU A 107 8.96 -14.85 -7.16
CA GLU A 107 8.41 -14.69 -8.51
C GLU A 107 6.96 -14.18 -8.49
N ALA A 108 6.11 -14.70 -7.59
CA ALA A 108 4.75 -14.21 -7.42
C ALA A 108 4.70 -12.74 -6.96
N MET A 109 5.62 -12.36 -6.07
CA MET A 109 5.77 -10.98 -5.60
C MET A 109 6.17 -10.04 -6.75
N TYR A 110 7.22 -10.37 -7.50
CA TYR A 110 7.66 -9.56 -8.63
C TYR A 110 6.58 -9.39 -9.70
N ARG A 111 5.86 -10.47 -10.03
CA ARG A 111 4.75 -10.40 -11.00
C ARG A 111 3.64 -9.47 -10.53
N ARG A 112 3.25 -9.54 -9.26
CA ARG A 112 2.23 -8.65 -8.70
C ARG A 112 2.72 -7.20 -8.64
N GLU A 113 3.95 -6.98 -8.22
CA GLU A 113 4.55 -5.64 -8.14
C GLU A 113 4.55 -4.96 -9.50
N GLU A 114 4.98 -5.67 -10.56
CA GLU A 114 5.01 -5.10 -11.91
C GLU A 114 3.61 -4.75 -12.43
N ALA A 115 2.63 -5.65 -12.20
CA ALA A 115 1.23 -5.41 -12.57
C ALA A 115 0.64 -4.19 -11.84
N GLU A 116 0.88 -4.07 -10.53
CA GLU A 116 0.36 -2.95 -9.74
C GLU A 116 1.10 -1.64 -10.00
N ARG A 117 2.41 -1.67 -10.27
CA ARG A 117 3.21 -0.46 -10.55
C ARG A 117 2.68 0.29 -11.77
N ALA A 118 2.37 -0.42 -12.85
CA ALA A 118 1.84 0.18 -14.07
C ALA A 118 0.46 0.82 -13.84
N ARG A 119 -0.42 0.11 -13.13
CA ARG A 119 -1.75 0.59 -12.77
C ARG A 119 -1.68 1.81 -11.84
N ALA A 120 -0.95 1.69 -10.74
CA ALA A 120 -0.80 2.74 -9.74
C ALA A 120 -0.20 4.01 -10.34
N THR A 121 0.79 3.89 -11.23
CA THR A 121 1.39 5.03 -11.94
C THR A 121 0.36 5.78 -12.78
N ARG A 122 -0.47 5.04 -13.52
CA ARG A 122 -1.54 5.62 -14.35
C ARG A 122 -2.57 6.34 -13.49
N ASP A 123 -3.05 5.70 -12.44
CA ASP A 123 -4.06 6.23 -11.53
C ASP A 123 -3.53 7.49 -10.80
N ASN A 124 -2.28 7.47 -10.35
CA ASN A 124 -1.63 8.62 -9.70
C ASN A 124 -1.54 9.83 -10.65
N ARG A 125 -1.11 9.62 -11.90
CA ARG A 125 -1.02 10.68 -12.91
C ARG A 125 -2.39 11.27 -13.26
N ALA A 126 -3.40 10.42 -13.38
CA ALA A 126 -4.77 10.84 -13.64
C ALA A 126 -5.31 11.69 -12.48
N GLU A 127 -5.10 11.25 -11.24
CA GLU A 127 -5.52 11.96 -10.05
C GLU A 127 -4.81 13.32 -9.89
N VAL A 128 -3.50 13.38 -10.12
CA VAL A 128 -2.73 14.65 -10.11
C VAL A 128 -3.31 15.62 -11.14
N SER A 129 -3.53 15.15 -12.37
CA SER A 129 -4.09 15.99 -13.45
C SER A 129 -5.49 16.48 -13.10
N ARG A 130 -6.33 15.61 -12.50
CA ARG A 130 -7.67 15.98 -12.02
C ARG A 130 -7.62 17.07 -10.96
N GLN A 131 -6.73 16.94 -9.96
CA GLN A 131 -6.58 17.93 -8.89
C GLN A 131 -6.10 19.28 -9.42
N ILE A 132 -5.11 19.28 -10.33
CA ILE A 132 -4.64 20.51 -11.00
C ILE A 132 -5.80 21.21 -11.72
N SER A 133 -6.60 20.46 -12.49
CA SER A 133 -7.74 21.02 -13.22
C SER A 133 -8.79 21.62 -12.29
N ILE A 134 -9.09 20.96 -11.15
CA ILE A 134 -10.00 21.49 -10.13
C ILE A 134 -9.48 22.80 -9.54
N GLN A 135 -8.19 22.88 -9.18
CA GLN A 135 -7.60 24.10 -8.62
C GLN A 135 -7.61 25.24 -9.64
N ARG A 136 -7.26 24.97 -10.90
CA ARG A 136 -7.31 25.96 -11.99
C ARG A 136 -8.73 26.48 -12.20
N ALA A 137 -9.71 25.59 -12.30
CA ALA A 137 -11.11 25.98 -12.50
C ALA A 137 -11.63 26.83 -11.33
N LYS A 138 -11.28 26.47 -10.10
CA LYS A 138 -11.63 27.25 -8.91
C LYS A 138 -11.07 28.67 -8.99
N VAL A 139 -9.77 28.83 -9.21
CA VAL A 139 -9.12 30.15 -9.29
C VAL A 139 -9.62 30.96 -10.46
N GLN A 140 -9.91 30.32 -11.60
CA GLN A 140 -10.49 30.99 -12.77
C GLN A 140 -11.90 31.54 -12.49
N ALA A 141 -12.77 30.76 -11.84
CA ALA A 141 -14.09 31.22 -11.43
C ALA A 141 -14.00 32.40 -10.44
N ASP A 142 -13.09 32.27 -9.47
CA ASP A 142 -12.80 33.30 -8.47
C ASP A 142 -12.25 34.59 -9.08
N ARG A 143 -11.40 34.48 -10.10
CA ARG A 143 -10.85 35.59 -10.87
C ARG A 143 -11.96 36.29 -11.64
N ARG A 144 -12.76 35.54 -12.41
CA ARG A 144 -13.86 36.10 -13.21
C ARG A 144 -14.82 36.91 -12.36
N LYS A 145 -15.23 36.39 -11.20
CA LYS A 145 -16.11 37.10 -10.26
C LYS A 145 -15.49 38.43 -9.78
N ARG A 146 -14.18 38.47 -9.55
CA ARG A 146 -13.47 39.69 -9.11
C ARG A 146 -13.29 40.68 -10.26
N GLU A 147 -13.00 40.20 -11.47
CA GLU A 147 -12.94 41.03 -12.68
C GLU A 147 -14.29 41.68 -12.98
N GLU A 148 -15.40 40.95 -12.80
CA GLU A 148 -16.75 41.50 -12.92
C GLU A 148 -16.97 42.67 -11.92
N LEU A 149 -16.52 42.53 -10.67
CA LEU A 149 -16.58 43.62 -9.68
C LEU A 149 -15.75 44.84 -10.11
N LEU A 150 -14.58 44.63 -10.73
CA LEU A 150 -13.71 45.71 -11.19
C LEU A 150 -14.32 46.55 -12.32
N THR A 151 -15.34 46.05 -13.02
CA THR A 151 -16.06 46.83 -14.04
C THR A 151 -17.05 47.85 -13.47
N ASN A 152 -17.34 47.78 -12.16
CA ASN A 152 -18.26 48.72 -11.51
C ASN A 152 -17.60 50.10 -11.34
N PRO A 153 -18.11 51.16 -12.02
CA PRO A 153 -17.52 52.50 -11.97
C PRO A 153 -17.62 53.19 -10.60
N SER A 154 -18.41 52.65 -9.68
CA SER A 154 -18.53 53.16 -8.30
C SER A 154 -17.46 52.63 -7.33
N LEU A 155 -16.59 51.72 -7.77
CA LEU A 155 -15.50 51.22 -6.92
C LEU A 155 -14.39 52.26 -6.76
N ASP A 156 -14.06 52.58 -5.51
CA ASP A 156 -12.89 53.39 -5.17
C ASP A 156 -11.57 52.70 -5.58
N GLY A 157 -10.56 53.51 -5.91
CA GLY A 157 -9.24 53.04 -6.35
C GLY A 157 -8.52 52.15 -5.33
N SER A 158 -8.80 52.31 -4.03
CA SER A 158 -8.28 51.40 -3.01
C SER A 158 -8.84 49.98 -3.15
N MET A 159 -10.16 49.87 -3.37
CA MET A 159 -10.84 48.59 -3.55
C MET A 159 -10.45 47.92 -4.87
N GLN A 160 -10.23 48.70 -5.93
CA GLN A 160 -9.71 48.18 -7.20
C GLN A 160 -8.34 47.52 -7.01
N ARG A 161 -7.41 48.20 -6.32
CA ARG A 161 -6.09 47.64 -5.98
C ARG A 161 -6.20 46.37 -5.14
N LEU A 162 -7.13 46.34 -4.18
CA LEU A 162 -7.37 45.15 -3.36
C LEU A 162 -7.80 43.94 -4.20
N HIS A 163 -8.76 44.11 -5.11
CA HIS A 163 -9.23 43.02 -5.97
C HIS A 163 -8.14 42.54 -6.94
N LEU A 164 -7.38 43.45 -7.54
CA LEU A 164 -6.23 43.11 -8.39
C LEU A 164 -5.15 42.35 -7.61
N GLY A 165 -4.83 42.80 -6.40
CA GLY A 165 -3.90 42.10 -5.51
C GLY A 165 -4.41 40.70 -5.12
N ALA A 166 -5.70 40.56 -4.83
CA ALA A 166 -6.31 39.27 -4.53
C ALA A 166 -6.26 38.29 -5.72
N ILE A 167 -6.45 38.78 -6.95
CA ILE A 167 -6.30 37.97 -8.17
C ILE A 167 -4.86 37.48 -8.30
N ARG A 168 -3.87 38.37 -8.17
CA ARG A 168 -2.46 38.01 -8.25
C ARG A 168 -2.07 36.98 -7.20
N ASN A 169 -2.41 37.22 -5.94
CA ASN A 169 -2.12 36.29 -4.85
C ASN A 169 -2.77 34.92 -5.06
N ALA A 170 -3.98 34.86 -5.66
CA ALA A 170 -4.63 33.60 -5.96
C ALA A 170 -3.94 32.84 -7.09
N GLN A 171 -3.35 33.54 -8.07
CA GLN A 171 -2.55 32.94 -9.14
C GLN A 171 -1.22 32.41 -8.61
N ASP A 172 -0.52 33.19 -7.78
CA ASP A 172 0.75 32.77 -7.16
C ASP A 172 0.56 31.50 -6.32
N ARG A 173 -0.50 31.46 -5.48
CA ARG A 173 -0.88 30.26 -4.71
C ARG A 173 -1.25 29.08 -5.60
N LEU A 174 -1.92 29.32 -6.73
CA LEU A 174 -2.24 28.25 -7.68
C LEU A 174 -0.97 27.62 -8.24
N GLU A 175 0.01 28.44 -8.61
CA GLU A 175 1.28 27.98 -9.13
C GLU A 175 2.03 27.13 -8.10
N GLU A 176 2.08 27.57 -6.84
CA GLU A 176 2.64 26.79 -5.73
C GLU A 176 1.95 25.42 -5.60
N VAL A 177 0.61 25.39 -5.54
CA VAL A 177 -0.15 24.15 -5.40
C VAL A 177 0.04 23.23 -6.61
N VAL A 178 0.11 23.79 -7.82
CA VAL A 178 0.37 23.00 -9.04
C VAL A 178 1.76 22.40 -8.98
N ASN A 179 2.78 23.16 -8.61
CA ASN A 179 4.15 22.66 -8.47
C ASN A 179 4.23 21.54 -7.43
N ASP A 180 3.52 21.66 -6.31
CA ASP A 180 3.42 20.61 -5.29
C ASP A 180 2.78 19.33 -5.81
N LEU A 181 1.72 19.45 -6.60
CA LEU A 181 1.04 18.31 -7.22
C LEU A 181 1.90 17.67 -8.31
N GLU A 182 2.63 18.46 -9.10
CA GLU A 182 3.57 17.97 -10.11
C GLU A 182 4.73 17.19 -9.50
N ARG A 183 5.27 17.64 -8.35
CA ARG A 183 6.26 16.86 -7.59
C ARG A 183 5.75 15.48 -7.18
N LYS A 184 4.44 15.33 -6.99
CA LYS A 184 3.76 14.07 -6.63
C LYS A 184 3.27 13.26 -7.85
N ARG A 185 3.55 13.72 -9.08
CA ARG A 185 3.18 13.01 -10.32
C ARG A 185 3.96 11.71 -10.51
N GLY A 186 5.21 11.71 -10.06
CA GLY A 186 6.01 10.49 -9.93
C GLY A 186 5.39 9.55 -8.91
N LEU A 187 5.49 8.25 -9.17
CA LEU A 187 5.13 7.19 -8.23
C LEU A 187 6.32 6.26 -8.07
N THR A 188 6.64 5.95 -6.84
CA THR A 188 7.64 4.94 -6.47
C THR A 188 6.92 3.86 -5.68
N MET A 189 7.22 2.60 -6.02
CA MET A 189 6.77 1.43 -5.27
C MET A 189 8.02 0.69 -4.81
N MET A 190 8.06 0.31 -3.53
CA MET A 190 9.15 -0.45 -2.93
C MET A 190 8.54 -1.62 -2.16
N SER A 191 9.13 -2.79 -2.30
CA SER A 191 8.76 -4.01 -1.60
C SER A 191 9.93 -4.46 -0.70
N GLU A 192 9.63 -4.83 0.53
CA GLU A 192 10.61 -5.37 1.49
C GLU A 192 10.04 -6.64 2.11
N LEU A 193 10.84 -7.71 2.15
CA LEU A 193 10.45 -8.94 2.84
C LEU A 193 10.43 -8.69 4.36
N LEU A 194 9.28 -8.92 4.97
CA LEU A 194 9.08 -8.75 6.41
C LEU A 194 9.42 -10.01 7.21
N ALA A 195 8.86 -11.13 6.78
CA ALA A 195 8.98 -12.43 7.43
C ALA A 195 8.54 -13.56 6.51
N PHE A 196 9.01 -14.77 6.83
CA PHE A 196 8.43 -16.02 6.37
C PHE A 196 7.72 -16.72 7.54
N ALA A 197 6.57 -17.31 7.27
CA ALA A 197 5.87 -18.18 8.20
C ALA A 197 5.58 -19.51 7.52
N VAL A 198 5.87 -20.62 8.19
CA VAL A 198 5.37 -21.91 7.77
C VAL A 198 4.04 -22.18 8.45
N VAL A 199 3.00 -22.37 7.65
CA VAL A 199 1.67 -22.71 8.11
C VAL A 199 1.50 -24.22 7.97
N ALA A 200 1.28 -24.89 9.10
CA ALA A 200 1.03 -26.33 9.12
C ALA A 200 -0.28 -26.67 8.40
N GLY A 201 -0.26 -27.70 7.57
CA GLY A 201 -1.44 -28.27 6.95
C GLY A 201 -2.28 -29.08 7.95
N ARG A 202 -3.54 -29.32 7.60
CA ARG A 202 -4.41 -30.26 8.33
C ARG A 202 -3.79 -31.65 8.27
N SER A 203 -3.35 -32.18 9.40
CA SER A 203 -2.81 -33.53 9.50
C SER A 203 -3.88 -34.51 9.00
N SER A 204 -3.59 -35.31 7.97
CA SER A 204 -4.51 -36.37 7.49
C SER A 204 -4.63 -37.56 8.45
N GLU A 205 -4.15 -37.43 9.69
CA GLU A 205 -4.21 -38.49 10.72
C GLU A 205 -5.44 -38.33 11.62
N GLU A 206 -6.65 -38.36 11.07
CA GLU A 206 -7.85 -38.69 11.86
C GLU A 206 -9.03 -39.12 10.96
N VAL A 207 -8.79 -40.07 10.05
CA VAL A 207 -9.88 -40.83 9.40
C VAL A 207 -9.61 -42.33 9.56
N THR A 208 -9.55 -42.80 10.81
CA THR A 208 -9.82 -44.20 11.11
C THR A 208 -10.34 -44.33 12.54
N ARG A 209 -11.65 -44.17 12.72
CA ARG A 209 -12.39 -44.77 13.84
C ARG A 209 -13.73 -45.27 13.34
#